data_AF-A0A651FWW3-F1
#
_entry.id   AF-A0A651FWW3-F1
#
_cell.length_a   1.000
_cell.length_b   1.000
_cell.length_c   1.000
_cell.angle_alpha   90.00
_cell.angle_beta   90.00
_cell.angle_gamma   90.00
#
_symmetry.space_group_name_H-M   'P 1'
#
loop_
_entity.id
_entity.type
_entity.pdbx_description
1 polymer ?
#
loop_
_entity_poly.entity_id
_entity_poly.type
_entity_poly.pdbx_seq_one_letter_code
_entity_poly.pdbx_strand_id
1 'polypeptide(L)'
;MPHSIFSSAALSLTLIALTFISLFAQEIVEPPPAKVTAAELGAQAGLRLPSPFWNHQWWEDGMAEVAEYTLRQRRYGETWEGAGALIAVREYMDPQRAVKSVDESGTPVIKAHLQRSFHTGTYPYSQSMTALLDRRHGLPQRYLMSSHEWCGT
;
A
#
# COMPACT_ATOMS: atom_id res chain seq x y z
N MET A 1 20.94 -31.26 47.06
CA MET A 1 20.35 -29.94 46.80
C MET A 1 21.23 -29.23 45.77
N PRO A 2 20.91 -29.28 44.46
CA PRO A 2 21.71 -28.60 43.45
C PRO A 2 21.26 -27.14 43.35
N HIS A 3 22.11 -26.23 43.80
CA HIS A 3 21.88 -24.79 43.74
C HIS A 3 22.10 -24.30 42.30
N SER A 4 21.01 -23.98 41.60
CA SER A 4 20.75 -22.74 40.86
C SER A 4 21.87 -22.03 40.06
N ILE A 5 22.80 -22.73 39.41
CA ILE A 5 23.82 -22.09 38.55
C ILE A 5 23.23 -21.61 37.19
N PHE A 6 22.06 -22.11 36.78
CA PHE A 6 21.46 -21.80 35.47
C PHE A 6 20.69 -20.45 35.40
N SER A 7 20.46 -19.76 36.52
CA SER A 7 19.61 -18.54 36.52
C SER A 7 20.34 -17.25 36.17
N SER A 8 21.63 -17.13 36.48
CA SER A 8 22.39 -15.87 36.33
C SER A 8 22.89 -15.65 34.90
N ALA A 9 23.34 -16.70 34.22
CA ALA A 9 23.81 -16.63 32.83
C ALA A 9 22.66 -16.30 31.86
N ALA A 10 21.47 -16.85 32.08
CA ALA A 10 20.29 -16.56 31.28
C ALA A 10 19.85 -15.09 31.44
N LEU A 11 19.88 -14.56 32.67
CA LEU A 11 19.56 -13.16 32.96
C LEU A 11 20.53 -12.20 32.26
N SER A 12 21.83 -12.54 32.30
CA SER A 12 22.89 -11.73 31.69
C SER A 12 22.79 -11.72 30.16
N LEU A 13 22.50 -12.86 29.52
CA LEU A 13 22.25 -12.92 28.07
C LEU A 13 20.99 -12.14 27.67
N THR A 14 19.90 -12.20 28.44
CA THR A 14 18.71 -11.39 28.15
C THR A 14 18.97 -9.90 28.30
N LEU A 15 19.77 -9.50 29.30
CA LEU A 15 20.12 -8.08 29.49
C LEU A 15 20.97 -7.56 28.33
N ILE A 16 21.93 -8.36 27.86
CA ILE A 16 22.77 -8.06 26.69
C ILE A 16 21.91 -7.98 25.43
N ALA A 17 20.99 -8.92 25.23
CA ALA A 17 20.09 -8.89 24.07
C ALA A 17 19.17 -7.65 24.07
N LEU A 18 18.61 -7.27 25.24
CA LEU A 18 17.79 -6.07 25.39
C LEU A 18 18.58 -4.78 25.16
N THR A 19 19.81 -4.69 25.65
CA THR A 19 20.69 -3.54 25.37
C THR A 19 21.09 -3.47 23.90
N PHE A 20 21.37 -4.62 23.26
CA PHE A 20 21.67 -4.67 21.83
C PHE A 20 20.47 -4.22 20.99
N ILE A 21 19.26 -4.71 21.29
CA ILE A 21 18.02 -4.29 20.60
C ILE A 21 17.80 -2.78 20.75
N SER A 22 18.05 -2.21 21.93
CA SER A 22 17.91 -0.75 22.14
C SER A 22 18.94 0.07 21.35
N LEU A 23 20.11 -0.50 21.02
CA LEU A 23 21.15 0.16 20.23
C LEU A 23 20.83 0.20 18.73
N PHE A 24 20.02 -0.75 18.25
CA PHE A 24 19.56 -0.84 16.86
C PHE A 24 18.12 -0.33 16.65
N ALA A 25 17.41 0.01 17.72
CA ALA A 25 16.14 0.68 17.65
C ALA A 25 16.36 2.12 17.17
N GLN A 26 16.27 2.35 15.86
CA GLN A 26 16.20 3.70 15.33
C GLN A 26 14.93 4.37 15.83
N GLU A 27 15.08 5.59 16.34
CA GLU A 27 13.95 6.46 16.65
C GLU A 27 13.15 6.69 15.37
N ILE A 28 11.83 6.54 15.43
CA ILE A 28 10.96 6.86 14.30
C ILE A 28 10.99 8.38 14.17
N VAL A 29 11.90 8.89 13.35
CA VAL A 29 11.96 10.31 13.01
C VAL A 29 10.71 10.61 12.19
N GLU A 30 9.84 11.47 12.72
CA GLU A 30 8.70 11.94 11.96
C GLU A 30 9.20 12.55 10.65
N PRO A 31 8.62 12.18 9.49
CA PRO A 31 9.03 12.78 8.24
C PRO A 31 8.83 14.29 8.33
N PRO A 32 9.75 15.08 7.77
CA PRO A 32 9.60 16.52 7.75
C PRO A 32 8.26 16.88 7.11
N PRO A 33 7.54 17.88 7.64
CA PRO A 33 6.26 18.29 7.08
C PRO A 33 6.43 18.60 5.59
N ALA A 34 5.43 18.21 4.79
CA ALA A 34 5.45 18.45 3.36
C ALA A 34 5.69 19.95 3.10
N LYS A 35 6.73 20.27 2.33
CA LYS A 35 7.17 21.65 2.05
C LYS A 35 6.22 22.44 1.18
N VAL A 36 5.23 21.78 0.56
CA VAL A 36 4.29 22.37 -0.37
C VAL A 36 2.89 22.00 0.08
N THR A 37 2.03 23.00 0.24
CA THR A 37 0.63 22.80 0.59
C THR A 37 -0.16 22.28 -0.63
N ALA A 38 -1.23 21.53 -0.38
CA ALA A 38 -2.11 21.05 -1.46
C ALA A 38 -2.67 22.21 -2.33
N ALA A 39 -2.80 23.41 -1.75
CA ALA A 39 -3.22 24.61 -2.47
C ALA A 39 -2.17 25.10 -3.48
N GLU A 40 -0.88 25.00 -3.15
CA GLU A 40 0.24 25.43 -4.01
C GLU A 40 0.50 24.46 -5.18
N LEU A 41 0.17 23.18 -5.01
CA LEU A 41 0.27 22.16 -6.07
C LEU A 41 -0.81 22.27 -7.16
N GLY A 42 -1.65 23.32 -7.12
CA GLY A 42 -2.77 23.47 -8.07
C GLY A 42 -3.87 22.40 -7.88
N ALA A 43 -3.87 21.69 -6.74
CA ALA A 43 -4.82 20.63 -6.44
C ALA A 43 -6.25 21.14 -6.11
N GLN A 44 -6.57 22.37 -6.51
CA GLN A 44 -7.94 22.90 -6.46
C GLN A 44 -8.88 22.17 -7.44
N ALA A 45 -8.32 21.37 -8.36
CA ALA A 45 -9.04 20.51 -9.31
C ALA A 45 -8.87 19.01 -9.01
N GLY A 46 -8.71 18.61 -7.74
CA GLY A 46 -8.89 17.21 -7.36
C GLY A 46 -10.27 16.72 -7.79
N LEU A 47 -10.38 15.43 -8.15
CA LEU A 47 -11.64 14.80 -8.53
C LEU A 47 -12.66 15.04 -7.40
N ARG A 48 -13.58 16.00 -7.57
CA ARG A 48 -14.66 16.27 -6.63
C ARG A 48 -15.68 15.16 -6.77
N LEU A 49 -15.47 14.10 -6.01
CA LEU A 49 -16.38 12.97 -5.99
C LEU A 49 -17.69 13.38 -5.30
N PRO A 50 -18.86 13.04 -5.86
CA PRO A 50 -20.14 13.41 -5.26
C PRO A 50 -20.26 12.84 -3.85
N SER A 51 -20.63 13.73 -2.92
CA SER A 51 -20.56 13.53 -1.47
C SER A 51 -21.43 12.43 -0.83
N PRO A 52 -22.41 11.75 -1.47
CA PRO A 52 -23.07 10.65 -0.78
C PRO A 52 -22.52 9.26 -1.13
N PHE A 53 -21.92 9.06 -2.32
CA PHE A 53 -21.57 7.70 -2.80
C PHE A 53 -20.71 6.93 -1.80
N TRP A 54 -19.62 7.56 -1.35
CA TRP A 54 -18.64 6.91 -0.46
C TRP A 54 -19.09 6.73 0.98
N ASN A 55 -20.20 7.35 1.41
CA ASN A 55 -20.66 7.27 2.80
C ASN A 55 -21.89 6.37 2.92
N HIS A 56 -22.29 5.69 1.86
CA HIS A 56 -23.39 4.76 1.91
C HIS A 56 -22.98 3.46 2.59
N GLN A 57 -23.86 2.96 3.46
CA GLN A 57 -23.65 1.74 4.24
C GLN A 57 -23.43 0.49 3.39
N TRP A 58 -23.98 0.43 2.18
CA TRP A 58 -23.77 -0.69 1.25
C TRP A 58 -22.36 -0.69 0.61
N TRP A 59 -21.67 0.46 0.60
CA TRP A 59 -20.29 0.58 0.13
C TRP A 59 -19.28 0.55 1.30
N GLU A 60 -19.71 0.95 2.50
CA GLU A 60 -18.90 0.97 3.73
C GLU A 60 -19.05 -0.32 4.56
N ASP A 61 -19.36 -1.46 3.94
CA ASP A 61 -19.59 -2.74 4.62
C ASP A 61 -18.32 -3.41 5.18
N GLY A 62 -17.15 -2.84 4.86
CA GLY A 62 -15.84 -3.35 5.29
C GLY A 62 -15.27 -4.42 4.37
N MET A 63 -15.93 -4.71 3.25
CA MET A 63 -15.50 -5.69 2.26
C MET A 63 -14.69 -5.03 1.14
N ALA A 64 -13.97 -5.86 0.40
CA ALA A 64 -13.26 -5.45 -0.81
C ALA A 64 -14.13 -5.72 -2.03
N GLU A 65 -14.14 -4.77 -2.96
CA GLU A 65 -14.81 -4.92 -4.25
C GLU A 65 -13.82 -5.41 -5.28
N VAL A 66 -14.19 -6.48 -5.99
CA VAL A 66 -13.34 -7.13 -6.98
C VAL A 66 -14.04 -7.15 -8.33
N ALA A 67 -13.40 -6.57 -9.34
CA ALA A 67 -13.86 -6.57 -10.71
C ALA A 67 -12.85 -7.28 -11.60
N GLU A 68 -13.32 -8.27 -12.36
CA GLU A 68 -12.53 -9.03 -13.32
C GLU A 68 -12.79 -8.53 -14.76
N TYR A 69 -11.75 -8.57 -15.58
CA TYR A 69 -11.78 -8.05 -16.94
C TYR A 69 -11.06 -8.99 -17.91
N THR A 70 -11.67 -9.20 -19.08
CA THR A 70 -10.95 -9.66 -20.26
C THR A 70 -10.16 -8.48 -20.83
N LEU A 71 -8.84 -8.60 -20.88
CA LEU A 71 -7.93 -7.54 -21.32
C LEU A 71 -7.50 -7.76 -22.77
N ARG A 72 -7.43 -6.67 -23.54
CA ARG A 72 -6.74 -6.62 -24.84
C ARG A 72 -5.60 -5.62 -24.75
N GLN A 73 -4.37 -6.11 -24.70
CA GLN A 73 -3.16 -5.31 -24.49
C GLN A 73 -2.33 -5.25 -25.77
N ARG A 74 -2.09 -4.03 -26.28
CA ARG A 74 -1.21 -3.84 -27.44
C ARG A 74 0.26 -3.81 -27.00
N ARG A 75 1.11 -4.64 -27.61
CA ARG A 75 2.57 -4.69 -27.39
C ARG A 75 3.26 -5.27 -28.62
N TYR A 76 4.38 -4.66 -29.02
CA TYR A 76 5.16 -5.06 -30.20
C TYR A 76 4.37 -5.04 -31.52
N GLY A 77 3.49 -4.04 -31.69
CA GLY A 77 2.64 -3.91 -32.88
C GLY A 77 1.36 -4.74 -32.81
N GLU A 78 1.39 -5.88 -32.12
CA GLU A 78 0.28 -6.83 -31.97
C GLU A 78 -0.62 -6.55 -30.76
N THR A 79 -1.85 -7.08 -30.80
CA THR A 79 -2.80 -7.04 -29.67
C THR A 79 -2.92 -8.43 -29.06
N TRP A 80 -2.65 -8.51 -27.77
CA TRP A 80 -2.63 -9.74 -27.00
C TRP A 80 -3.82 -9.81 -26.04
N GLU A 81 -4.41 -10.98 -25.90
CA GLU A 81 -5.42 -11.22 -24.89
C GLU A 81 -4.77 -11.48 -23.53
N GLY A 82 -5.51 -11.16 -22.48
CA GLY A 82 -5.09 -11.36 -21.10
C GLY A 82 -6.24 -11.21 -20.13
N ALA A 83 -5.89 -11.19 -18.85
CA ALA A 83 -6.82 -11.00 -17.75
C ALA A 83 -6.39 -9.79 -16.91
N GLY A 84 -7.38 -9.09 -16.36
CA GLY A 84 -7.17 -8.04 -15.38
C GLY A 84 -8.11 -8.21 -14.19
N ALA A 85 -7.64 -7.81 -13.00
CA ALA A 85 -8.45 -7.73 -11.81
C ALA A 85 -8.21 -6.37 -11.14
N LEU A 86 -9.28 -5.64 -10.83
CA LEU A 86 -9.25 -4.43 -10.02
C LEU A 86 -9.84 -4.77 -8.65
N ILE A 87 -9.03 -4.61 -7.60
CA ILE A 87 -9.47 -4.71 -6.22
C ILE A 87 -9.53 -3.30 -5.63
N ALA A 88 -10.73 -2.86 -5.24
CA ALA A 88 -10.96 -1.60 -4.56
C ALA A 88 -11.25 -1.87 -3.08
N VAL A 89 -10.45 -1.28 -2.19
CA VAL A 89 -10.58 -1.44 -0.74
C VAL A 89 -10.60 -0.09 -0.06
N ARG A 90 -11.48 0.04 0.91
CA ARG A 90 -11.47 1.16 1.85
C ARG A 90 -10.54 0.85 3.01
N GLU A 91 -9.62 1.76 3.28
CA GLU A 91 -8.68 1.59 4.38
C GLU A 91 -8.20 2.95 4.91
N TYR A 92 -7.58 2.94 6.09
CA TYR A 92 -6.95 4.11 6.68
C TYR A 92 -5.44 4.01 6.49
N MET A 93 -4.80 5.11 6.08
CA MET A 93 -3.36 5.21 5.92
C MET A 93 -2.76 6.06 7.03
N ASP A 94 -1.67 5.61 7.62
CA ASP A 94 -0.84 6.43 8.49
C ASP A 94 -0.19 7.55 7.64
N PRO A 95 -0.48 8.83 7.92
CA PRO A 95 0.01 9.95 7.10
C PRO A 95 1.52 10.16 7.21
N GLN A 96 2.17 9.68 8.27
CA GLN A 96 3.61 9.82 8.46
C GLN A 96 4.37 8.63 7.86
N ARG A 97 3.91 7.41 8.14
CA ARG A 97 4.61 6.18 7.72
C ARG A 97 4.26 5.75 6.29
N ALA A 98 3.20 6.32 5.71
CA ALA A 98 2.67 5.94 4.40
C ALA A 98 2.35 4.42 4.27
N VAL A 99 1.98 3.80 5.39
CA VAL A 99 1.54 2.40 5.49
C VAL A 99 0.10 2.35 5.99
N LYS A 100 -0.51 1.17 5.97
CA LYS A 100 -1.85 0.98 6.54
C LYS A 100 -1.85 1.34 8.03
N SER A 101 -2.83 2.14 8.45
CA SER A 101 -3.05 2.50 9.85
C SER A 101 -3.54 1.29 10.65
N VAL A 102 -3.15 1.23 11.92
CA VAL A 102 -3.59 0.17 12.85
C VAL A 102 -5.04 0.39 13.28
N ASP A 103 -5.48 1.65 13.30
CA ASP A 103 -6.81 2.08 13.68
C ASP A 103 -7.40 3.06 12.64
N GLU A 104 -8.61 3.55 12.91
CA GLU A 104 -9.32 4.49 12.05
C GLU A 104 -8.84 5.95 12.19
N SER A 105 -7.74 6.21 12.91
CA SER A 105 -7.21 7.57 13.10
C SER A 105 -6.44 8.12 11.89
N GLY A 106 -6.11 7.25 10.93
CA GLY A 106 -5.37 7.61 9.74
C GLY A 106 -6.15 8.42 8.70
N THR A 107 -5.49 8.77 7.60
CA THR A 107 -6.13 9.37 6.44
C THR A 107 -7.02 8.33 5.75
N PRO A 108 -8.33 8.58 5.58
CA PRO A 108 -9.22 7.66 4.89
C PRO A 108 -8.90 7.62 3.40
N VAL A 109 -8.59 6.44 2.87
CA VAL A 109 -8.20 6.24 1.48
C VAL A 109 -9.00 5.13 0.80
N ILE A 110 -9.08 5.23 -0.53
CA ILE A 110 -9.44 4.11 -1.40
C ILE A 110 -8.14 3.55 -1.98
N LYS A 111 -7.86 2.28 -1.71
CA LYS A 111 -6.84 1.51 -2.42
C LYS A 111 -7.44 0.91 -3.67
N ALA A 112 -7.04 1.42 -4.83
CA ALA A 112 -7.30 0.79 -6.12
C ALA A 112 -6.06 -0.01 -6.53
N HIS A 113 -6.15 -1.34 -6.44
CA HIS A 113 -5.11 -2.27 -6.88
C HIS A 113 -5.53 -2.95 -8.18
N LEU A 114 -4.87 -2.62 -9.28
CA LEU A 114 -5.07 -3.24 -10.58
C LEU A 114 -3.93 -4.23 -10.85
N GLN A 115 -4.27 -5.49 -11.08
CA GLN A 115 -3.37 -6.51 -11.59
C GLN A 115 -3.74 -6.85 -13.03
N ARG A 116 -2.74 -7.04 -13.89
CA ARG A 116 -2.89 -7.42 -15.30
C ARG A 116 -1.90 -8.51 -15.64
N SER A 117 -2.35 -9.52 -16.36
CA SER A 117 -1.49 -10.54 -16.93
C SER A 117 -1.84 -10.77 -18.39
N PHE A 118 -0.83 -10.80 -19.26
CA PHE A 118 -0.99 -11.05 -20.69
C PHE A 118 0.31 -11.64 -21.26
N HIS A 119 0.20 -12.42 -22.33
CA HIS A 119 1.35 -13.04 -22.99
C HIS A 119 1.60 -12.41 -24.35
N THR A 120 2.85 -12.07 -24.66
CA THR A 120 3.23 -11.40 -25.92
C THR A 120 3.74 -12.37 -26.99
N GLY A 121 3.44 -13.66 -26.84
CA GLY A 121 4.04 -14.74 -27.62
C GLY A 121 5.42 -15.14 -27.11
N THR A 122 6.32 -14.16 -26.94
CA THR A 122 7.69 -14.38 -26.44
C THR A 122 7.81 -14.26 -24.93
N TYR A 123 7.08 -13.33 -24.29
CA TYR A 123 7.19 -13.06 -22.86
C TYR A 123 5.83 -12.96 -22.17
N PRO A 124 5.65 -13.61 -21.00
CA PRO A 124 4.52 -13.35 -20.13
C PRO A 124 4.79 -12.09 -19.32
N TYR A 125 3.81 -11.20 -19.28
CA TYR A 125 3.83 -10.02 -18.43
C TYR A 125 2.90 -10.22 -17.24
N SER A 126 3.39 -9.85 -16.06
CA SER A 126 2.59 -9.67 -14.86
C SER A 126 2.82 -8.25 -14.33
N GLN A 127 1.80 -7.41 -14.47
CA GLN A 127 1.87 -6.01 -14.13
C GLN A 127 0.88 -5.70 -13.01
N SER A 128 1.31 -4.91 -12.04
CA SER A 128 0.42 -4.43 -10.99
C SER A 128 0.58 -2.93 -10.78
N MET A 129 -0.50 -2.28 -10.38
CA MET A 129 -0.57 -0.87 -10.06
C MET A 129 -1.43 -0.69 -8.82
N THR A 130 -0.95 0.07 -7.85
CA THR A 130 -1.73 0.46 -6.67
C THR A 130 -1.77 1.97 -6.58
N ALA A 131 -2.97 2.53 -6.52
CA ALA A 131 -3.19 3.93 -6.17
C ALA A 131 -3.92 4.00 -4.83
N LEU A 132 -3.38 4.77 -3.89
CA LEU A 132 -4.05 5.12 -2.63
C LEU A 132 -4.54 6.56 -2.75
N LEU A 133 -5.85 6.74 -2.83
CA LEU A 133 -6.49 8.03 -3.07
C LEU A 133 -7.20 8.50 -1.79
N ASP A 134 -6.95 9.74 -1.37
CA ASP A 134 -7.69 10.34 -0.25
C ASP A 134 -9.17 10.45 -0.60
N ARG A 135 -10.04 9.91 0.25
CA ARG A 135 -11.49 9.86 0.00
C ARG A 135 -12.16 11.23 0.00
N ARG A 136 -11.55 12.22 0.64
CA ARG A 136 -12.14 13.56 0.84
C ARG A 136 -12.01 14.42 -0.41
N HIS A 137 -10.91 14.27 -1.16
CA HIS A 137 -10.58 15.13 -2.30
C HIS A 137 -9.98 14.39 -3.50
N GLY A 138 -9.87 13.07 -3.45
CA GLY A 138 -9.38 12.23 -4.55
C GLY A 138 -7.89 12.36 -4.85
N LEU A 139 -7.12 13.07 -4.00
CA LEU A 139 -5.70 13.28 -4.27
C LEU A 139 -4.90 12.02 -3.92
N PRO A 140 -3.98 11.60 -4.80
CA PRO A 140 -3.16 10.42 -4.55
C PRO A 140 -2.20 10.67 -3.39
N GLN A 141 -2.27 9.80 -2.39
CA GLN A 141 -1.35 9.76 -1.25
C GLN A 141 -0.12 8.91 -1.57
N ARG A 142 -0.31 7.84 -2.34
CA ARG A 142 0.76 6.95 -2.77
C ARG A 142 0.41 6.28 -4.08
N TYR A 143 1.42 6.08 -4.91
CA TYR A 143 1.31 5.31 -6.15
C TYR A 143 2.46 4.31 -6.22
N LEU A 144 2.15 3.06 -6.56
CA LEU A 144 3.13 2.01 -6.79
C LEU A 144 2.80 1.29 -8.08
N MET A 145 3.82 0.91 -8.84
CA MET A 145 3.66 0.11 -10.03
C MET A 145 4.80 -0.89 -10.12
N SER A 146 4.50 -2.09 -10.59
CA SER A 146 5.49 -3.12 -10.88
C SER A 146 5.14 -3.84 -12.18
N SER A 147 6.16 -4.32 -12.88
CA SER A 147 5.99 -5.02 -14.16
C SER A 147 7.07 -6.09 -14.27
N HIS A 148 6.68 -7.35 -14.18
CA HIS A 148 7.59 -8.49 -14.19
C HIS A 148 7.47 -9.24 -15.51
N GLU A 149 8.62 -9.66 -16.06
CA GLU A 149 8.75 -10.51 -17.24
C GLU A 149 9.97 -11.45 -17.09
N TRP A 150 10.24 -12.33 -18.06
CA TRP A 150 11.28 -13.35 -17.91
C TRP A 150 12.72 -12.82 -17.84
N CYS A 151 12.99 -11.69 -18.49
CA CYS A 151 14.28 -11.02 -18.46
C CYS A 151 14.45 -10.06 -17.28
N GLY A 152 13.44 -9.92 -16.40
CA GLY A 152 13.59 -9.18 -15.15
C GLY A 152 12.32 -8.47 -14.68
N THR A 153 12.55 -7.60 -13.70
CA THR A 153 11.53 -6.85 -12.94
C THR A 153 11.82 -5.37 -13.00
#